data_AF-A0A7Y2G4X8-F1
#
_entry.id   AF-A0A7Y2G4X8-F1
#
_cell.length_a   1.000
_cell.length_b   1.000
_cell.length_c   1.000
_cell.angle_alpha   90.00
_cell.angle_beta   90.00
_cell.angle_gamma   90.00
#
_symmetry.space_group_name_H-M   'P 1'
#
loop_
_entity.id
_entity.type
_entity.pdbx_description
1 polymer ?
#
loop_
_entity_poly.entity_id
_entity_poly.type
_entity_poly.pdbx_seq_one_letter_code
_entity_poly.pdbx_strand_id
1 'polypeptide(L)'
;MRNVLKISAGVAALALAACGGSKTDGAEVAENNDAVAGAEQKIEQKSNAERKAEFEKIAAERLAASMKFLNEKSAQEGIAKTESGLLYEVLEEGPEDGISPISTDLVVVHYVGTLKDGVEFDSSRARGAAASFKLNQVIPGWTEGLQLMSEGDRFRFFVPPDLAYGETPRPGGAIGPNDALIFDVELLKVQNPERNLAASTAWLEDNAKKEGVQTTPSGLQYKVLSSGKDDGASPAATDTVKVHYAGTLTNGTKFDSSYDRGEPIEFPLNRVIAGWTEGVQLMNEGDKYQFFIPPDLGYGESGTPGGPIGPNEALVFEVELIEVK
;
A
#
# COMPACT_ATOMS: atom_id res chain seq x y z
N MET A 1 3.22 34.66 22.53
CA MET A 1 1.96 35.42 22.64
C MET A 1 0.84 34.41 22.86
N ARG A 2 0.20 34.47 24.03
CA ARG A 2 -0.82 33.53 24.53
C ARG A 2 -2.18 33.90 23.96
N ASN A 3 -3.00 32.91 23.58
CA ASN A 3 -4.41 32.85 23.99
C ASN A 3 -4.98 31.44 23.78
N VAL A 4 -4.92 30.65 24.85
CA VAL A 4 -5.77 29.48 25.08
C VAL A 4 -6.63 29.87 26.29
N LEU A 5 -7.91 30.16 26.07
CA LEU A 5 -8.85 30.40 27.16
C LEU A 5 -9.72 29.16 27.33
N LYS A 6 -9.38 28.38 28.35
CA LYS A 6 -10.22 27.36 28.96
C LYS A 6 -11.45 28.06 29.55
N ILE A 7 -12.65 27.67 29.15
CA ILE A 7 -13.88 28.03 29.89
C ILE A 7 -14.03 26.98 31.00
N SER A 8 -13.69 27.39 32.21
CA SER A 8 -13.92 26.65 33.44
C SER A 8 -15.38 26.77 33.88
N ALA A 9 -15.94 25.66 34.34
CA ALA A 9 -17.16 25.58 35.13
C ALA A 9 -17.13 26.57 36.31
N GLY A 10 -18.21 27.34 36.45
CA GLY A 10 -18.39 28.31 37.53
C GLY A 10 -19.83 28.32 38.00
N VAL A 11 -20.14 27.41 38.93
CA VAL A 11 -21.30 27.52 39.82
C VAL A 11 -21.06 28.75 40.71
N ALA A 12 -21.89 29.77 40.58
CA ALA A 12 -21.93 30.90 41.49
C ALA A 12 -23.35 31.02 42.08
N ALA A 13 -23.51 30.45 43.27
CA ALA A 13 -24.60 30.78 44.16
C ALA A 13 -24.34 32.18 44.75
N LEU A 14 -25.30 33.09 44.62
CA LEU A 14 -25.34 34.33 45.40
C LEU A 14 -26.72 34.44 46.05
N ALA A 15 -26.75 34.18 47.36
CA ALA A 15 -27.89 34.49 48.21
C ALA A 15 -27.66 35.87 48.85
N LEU A 16 -28.59 36.80 48.63
CA LEU A 16 -28.83 37.90 49.56
C LEU A 16 -30.33 37.95 49.85
N ALA A 17 -30.65 37.84 51.14
CA ALA A 17 -31.99 37.82 51.67
C ALA A 17 -32.65 39.21 51.63
N ALA A 18 -33.91 39.25 51.19
CA ALA A 18 -34.86 40.28 51.57
C ALA A 18 -36.17 39.59 52.00
N CYS A 19 -36.54 39.78 53.26
CA CYS A 19 -37.79 39.29 53.84
C CYS A 19 -39.01 39.88 53.10
N GLY A 20 -39.87 39.01 52.58
CA GLY A 20 -41.19 39.36 52.07
C GLY A 20 -41.87 38.09 51.55
N GLY A 21 -42.91 37.63 52.23
CA GLY A 21 -43.54 36.35 51.95
C GLY A 21 -44.21 36.28 50.58
N SER A 22 -43.87 35.24 49.81
CA SER A 22 -44.78 34.58 48.88
C SER A 22 -44.31 33.14 48.71
N LYS A 23 -45.19 32.17 48.96
CA LYS A 23 -44.98 30.78 48.57
C LYS A 23 -44.80 30.73 47.05
N THR A 24 -43.62 30.40 46.56
CA THR A 24 -43.43 29.94 45.18
C THR A 24 -43.29 28.42 45.25
N ASP A 25 -44.22 27.73 44.60
CA ASP A 25 -44.42 26.29 44.67
C ASP A 25 -43.24 25.51 44.08
N GLY A 26 -42.80 24.45 44.77
CA GLY A 26 -41.78 23.52 44.25
C GLY A 26 -42.18 22.77 42.98
N ALA A 27 -43.46 22.83 42.60
CA ALA A 27 -43.95 22.38 41.29
C ALA A 27 -43.48 23.30 40.14
N GLU A 28 -43.41 24.61 40.38
CA GLU A 28 -43.07 25.63 39.37
C GLU A 28 -41.58 25.57 38.99
N VAL A 29 -40.70 25.17 39.91
CA VAL A 29 -39.25 25.00 39.64
C VAL A 29 -38.96 23.68 38.90
N ALA A 30 -39.71 22.61 39.17
CA ALA A 30 -39.59 21.34 38.45
C ALA A 30 -40.14 21.44 37.03
N GLU A 31 -41.29 22.10 36.86
CA GLU A 31 -41.92 22.34 35.55
C GLU A 31 -41.06 23.26 34.67
N ASN A 32 -40.37 24.25 35.26
CA ASN A 32 -39.41 25.09 34.56
C ASN A 32 -38.14 24.34 34.11
N ASN A 33 -37.64 23.37 34.89
CA ASN A 33 -36.47 22.58 34.49
C ASN A 33 -36.80 21.58 33.35
N ASP A 34 -37.99 20.96 33.40
CA ASP A 34 -38.47 20.08 32.31
C ASP A 34 -38.79 20.89 31.04
N ALA A 35 -39.29 22.12 31.17
CA ALA A 35 -39.50 23.03 30.04
C ALA A 35 -38.18 23.47 29.38
N VAL A 36 -37.12 23.71 30.17
CA VAL A 36 -35.79 24.05 29.64
C VAL A 36 -35.15 22.84 28.94
N ALA A 37 -35.21 21.64 29.54
CA ALA A 37 -34.71 20.42 28.90
C ALA A 37 -35.47 20.09 27.60
N GLY A 38 -36.79 20.28 27.58
CA GLY A 38 -37.61 20.13 26.37
C GLY A 38 -37.33 21.18 25.29
N ALA A 39 -36.91 22.39 25.68
CA ALA A 39 -36.49 23.43 24.75
C ALA A 39 -35.11 23.15 24.15
N GLU A 40 -34.15 22.69 24.95
CA GLU A 40 -32.82 22.27 24.51
C GLU A 40 -32.89 21.10 23.52
N GLN A 41 -33.71 20.08 23.82
CA GLN A 41 -33.94 18.96 22.89
C GLN A 41 -34.56 19.41 21.56
N LYS A 42 -35.49 20.36 21.58
CA LYS A 42 -36.08 20.91 20.34
C LYS A 42 -35.07 21.74 19.53
N ILE A 43 -34.21 22.50 20.19
CA ILE A 43 -33.12 23.25 19.54
C ILE A 43 -32.10 22.31 18.91
N GLU A 44 -31.70 21.26 19.64
CA GLU A 44 -30.79 20.24 19.13
C GLU A 44 -31.40 19.46 17.96
N GLN A 45 -32.65 19.02 18.07
CA GLN A 45 -33.36 18.34 16.98
C GLN A 45 -33.49 19.21 15.73
N LYS A 46 -33.83 20.49 15.90
CA LYS A 46 -33.91 21.46 14.80
C LYS A 46 -32.55 21.69 14.15
N SER A 47 -31.51 21.89 14.96
CA SER A 47 -30.12 22.02 14.49
C SER A 47 -29.64 20.75 13.76
N ASN A 48 -30.01 19.56 14.23
CA ASN A 48 -29.67 18.30 13.59
C ASN A 48 -30.40 18.14 12.25
N ALA A 49 -31.68 18.51 12.18
CA ALA A 49 -32.47 18.48 10.96
C ALA A 49 -31.97 19.49 9.92
N GLU A 50 -31.61 20.70 10.34
CA GLU A 50 -31.04 21.73 9.46
C GLU A 50 -29.68 21.29 8.90
N ARG A 51 -28.79 20.74 9.74
CA ARG A 51 -27.50 20.19 9.30
C ARG A 51 -27.67 19.01 8.35
N LYS A 52 -28.66 18.15 8.58
CA LYS A 52 -28.99 17.03 7.70
C LYS A 52 -29.50 17.54 6.34
N ALA A 53 -30.44 18.48 6.33
CA ALA A 53 -30.97 19.05 5.10
C ALA A 53 -29.90 19.78 4.28
N GLU A 54 -29.00 20.50 4.94
CA GLU A 54 -27.86 21.15 4.27
C GLU A 54 -26.89 20.11 3.68
N PHE A 55 -26.59 19.04 4.41
CA PHE A 55 -25.77 17.94 3.90
C PHE A 55 -26.41 17.28 2.67
N GLU A 56 -27.70 16.92 2.73
CA GLU A 56 -28.43 16.31 1.62
C GLU A 56 -28.44 17.21 0.38
N LYS A 57 -28.61 18.53 0.58
CA LYS A 57 -28.53 19.51 -0.49
C LYS A 57 -27.14 19.54 -1.12
N ILE A 58 -26.08 19.64 -0.31
CA ILE A 58 -24.69 19.64 -0.81
C ILE A 58 -24.37 18.33 -1.54
N ALA A 59 -24.79 17.19 -0.98
CA ALA A 59 -24.58 15.87 -1.57
C ALA A 59 -25.29 15.73 -2.93
N ALA A 60 -26.52 16.24 -3.05
CA ALA A 60 -27.28 16.24 -4.31
C ALA A 60 -26.67 17.17 -5.36
N GLU A 61 -26.25 18.38 -4.97
CA GLU A 61 -25.58 19.33 -5.87
C GLU A 61 -24.25 18.77 -6.39
N ARG A 62 -23.46 18.16 -5.50
CA ARG A 62 -22.19 17.51 -5.89
C ARG A 62 -22.40 16.31 -6.77
N LEU A 63 -23.39 15.46 -6.48
CA LEU A 63 -23.74 14.34 -7.35
C LEU A 63 -24.10 14.84 -8.76
N ALA A 64 -24.97 15.85 -8.86
CA ALA A 64 -25.35 16.43 -10.15
C ALA A 64 -24.13 16.99 -10.91
N ALA A 65 -23.24 17.70 -10.21
CA ALA A 65 -22.02 18.24 -10.81
C ALA A 65 -21.05 17.14 -11.27
N SER A 66 -20.86 16.09 -10.46
CA SER A 66 -20.03 14.93 -10.79
C SER A 66 -20.58 14.17 -11.99
N MET A 67 -21.88 13.88 -12.03
CA MET A 67 -22.50 13.18 -13.16
C MET A 67 -22.46 14.01 -14.44
N LYS A 68 -22.66 15.34 -14.34
CA LYS A 68 -22.49 16.23 -15.49
C LYS A 68 -21.07 16.17 -16.04
N PHE A 69 -20.06 16.30 -15.17
CA PHE A 69 -18.65 16.20 -15.55
C PHE A 69 -18.34 14.87 -16.24
N LEU A 70 -18.77 13.75 -15.67
CA LEU A 70 -18.53 12.42 -16.25
C LEU A 70 -19.22 12.24 -17.60
N ASN A 71 -20.45 12.73 -17.76
CA ASN A 71 -21.15 12.68 -19.05
C ASN A 71 -20.42 13.49 -20.12
N GLU A 72 -19.97 14.70 -19.78
CA GLU A 72 -19.15 15.54 -20.69
C GLU A 72 -17.84 14.86 -21.04
N LYS A 73 -17.17 14.20 -20.07
CA LYS A 73 -15.96 13.41 -20.31
C LYS A 73 -16.21 12.20 -21.20
N SER A 74 -17.27 11.44 -20.97
CA SER A 74 -17.58 10.24 -21.76
C SER A 74 -17.88 10.54 -23.23
N ALA A 75 -18.19 11.79 -23.58
CA ALA A 75 -18.41 12.23 -24.96
C ALA A 75 -17.11 12.66 -25.67
N GLN A 76 -15.98 12.73 -24.97
CA GLN A 76 -14.69 13.10 -25.55
C GLN A 76 -14.05 11.91 -26.28
N GLU A 77 -13.42 12.19 -27.42
CA GLU A 77 -12.65 11.18 -28.16
C GLU A 77 -11.48 10.67 -27.29
N GLY A 78 -11.18 9.38 -27.37
CA GLY A 78 -10.14 8.73 -26.56
C GLY A 78 -10.57 8.35 -25.14
N ILE A 79 -11.78 8.73 -24.69
CA ILE A 79 -12.32 8.29 -23.41
C ILE A 79 -13.14 7.01 -23.59
N ALA A 80 -12.65 5.92 -22.99
CA ALA A 80 -13.37 4.66 -22.90
C ALA A 80 -14.26 4.63 -21.64
N LYS A 81 -15.32 3.80 -21.68
CA LYS A 81 -16.28 3.63 -20.60
C LYS A 81 -16.55 2.14 -20.37
N THR A 82 -16.45 1.69 -19.13
CA THR A 82 -16.79 0.32 -18.74
C THR A 82 -18.29 0.18 -18.44
N GLU A 83 -18.75 -1.06 -18.23
CA GLU A 83 -20.15 -1.34 -17.87
C GLU A 83 -20.56 -0.72 -16.52
N SER A 84 -19.64 -0.66 -15.55
CA SER A 84 -19.89 -0.02 -14.25
C SER A 84 -19.92 1.50 -14.33
N GLY A 85 -19.51 2.07 -15.47
CA GLY A 85 -19.46 3.51 -15.68
C GLY A 85 -18.13 4.17 -15.34
N LEU A 86 -17.09 3.39 -14.97
CA LEU A 86 -15.73 3.89 -14.91
C LEU A 86 -15.30 4.41 -16.29
N LEU A 87 -14.74 5.61 -16.32
CA LEU A 87 -14.16 6.16 -17.55
C LEU A 87 -12.64 6.13 -17.45
N TYR A 88 -11.98 5.92 -18.58
CA TYR A 88 -10.52 5.98 -18.63
C TYR A 88 -10.00 6.46 -19.99
N GLU A 89 -8.79 6.97 -19.95
CA GLU A 89 -7.98 7.41 -21.10
C GLU A 89 -6.64 6.70 -21.00
N VAL A 90 -6.20 6.05 -22.08
CA VAL A 90 -4.84 5.50 -22.17
C VAL A 90 -3.89 6.65 -22.52
N LEU A 91 -2.96 6.97 -21.63
CA LEU A 91 -1.98 8.04 -21.85
C LEU A 91 -0.68 7.50 -22.44
N GLU A 92 -0.27 6.31 -21.99
CA GLU A 92 0.93 5.60 -22.44
C GLU A 92 0.67 4.10 -22.35
N GLU A 93 1.02 3.38 -23.41
CA GLU A 93 0.99 1.92 -23.44
C GLU A 93 2.35 1.36 -23.00
N GLY A 94 2.32 0.41 -22.09
CA GLY A 94 3.45 -0.38 -21.67
C GLY A 94 3.88 -1.39 -22.74
N PRO A 95 4.91 -2.20 -22.46
CA PRO A 95 5.34 -3.26 -23.36
C PRO A 95 4.23 -4.31 -23.61
N GLU A 96 4.21 -4.90 -24.81
CA GLU A 96 3.19 -5.89 -25.21
C GLU A 96 3.16 -7.14 -24.32
N ASP A 97 4.28 -7.48 -23.67
CA ASP A 97 4.40 -8.59 -22.72
C ASP A 97 4.16 -8.18 -21.26
N GLY A 98 3.69 -6.95 -21.04
CA GLY A 98 3.31 -6.42 -19.74
C GLY A 98 2.23 -7.27 -19.08
N ILE A 99 2.37 -7.44 -17.76
CA ILE A 99 1.45 -8.26 -16.97
C ILE A 99 0.25 -7.43 -16.56
N SER A 100 -0.96 -7.87 -16.90
CA SER A 100 -2.18 -7.31 -16.30
C SER A 100 -2.46 -7.93 -14.93
N PRO A 101 -2.81 -7.13 -13.91
CA PRO A 101 -3.13 -7.64 -12.59
C PRO A 101 -4.52 -8.27 -12.55
N ILE A 102 -4.72 -9.19 -11.62
CA ILE A 102 -6.05 -9.66 -11.18
C ILE A 102 -6.42 -9.04 -9.83
N SER A 103 -7.70 -9.06 -9.48
CA SER A 103 -8.24 -8.39 -8.27
C SER A 103 -7.57 -8.74 -6.93
N THR A 104 -6.81 -9.84 -6.83
CA THR A 104 -6.10 -10.25 -5.61
C THR A 104 -4.61 -9.87 -5.60
N ASP A 105 -4.09 -9.37 -6.72
CA ASP A 105 -2.67 -9.06 -6.87
C ASP A 105 -2.26 -7.87 -6.01
N LEU A 106 -1.00 -7.88 -5.62
CA LEU A 106 -0.33 -6.69 -5.11
C LEU A 106 0.21 -5.91 -6.30
N VAL A 107 -0.10 -4.63 -6.37
CA VAL A 107 0.39 -3.74 -7.43
C VAL A 107 1.27 -2.66 -6.84
N VAL A 108 2.21 -2.18 -7.65
CA VAL A 108 3.04 -1.01 -7.36
C VAL A 108 2.74 0.05 -8.40
N VAL A 109 2.35 1.24 -7.96
CA VAL A 109 1.91 2.31 -8.85
C VAL A 109 2.50 3.66 -8.46
N HIS A 110 2.69 4.52 -9.45
CA HIS A 110 2.68 5.96 -9.22
C HIS A 110 1.31 6.55 -9.54
N TYR A 111 0.84 7.50 -8.74
CA TYR A 111 -0.43 8.18 -9.02
C TYR A 111 -0.48 9.61 -8.52
N VAL A 112 -1.41 10.37 -9.10
CA VAL A 112 -1.89 11.67 -8.64
C VAL A 112 -3.41 11.65 -8.64
N GLY A 113 -4.03 11.92 -7.50
CA GLY A 113 -5.47 12.03 -7.31
C GLY A 113 -5.92 13.49 -7.20
N THR A 114 -6.84 13.89 -8.07
CA THR A 114 -7.40 15.25 -8.12
C THR A 114 -8.92 15.25 -8.17
N LEU A 115 -9.52 16.34 -7.71
CA LEU A 115 -10.92 16.64 -7.94
C LEU A 115 -11.12 17.27 -9.33
N LYS A 116 -12.38 17.35 -9.79
CA LYS A 116 -12.76 17.95 -11.08
C LYS A 116 -12.32 19.42 -11.28
N ASP A 117 -12.03 20.14 -10.20
CA ASP A 117 -11.51 21.52 -10.20
C ASP A 117 -9.97 21.58 -10.18
N GLY A 118 -9.29 20.44 -10.21
CA GLY A 118 -7.84 20.32 -10.21
C GLY A 118 -7.19 20.30 -8.82
N VAL A 119 -7.97 20.36 -7.74
CA VAL A 119 -7.43 20.25 -6.38
C VAL A 119 -6.86 18.83 -6.19
N GLU A 120 -5.54 18.75 -6.02
CA GLU A 120 -4.87 17.52 -5.62
C GLU A 120 -5.20 17.19 -4.16
N PHE A 121 -5.68 15.96 -3.92
CA PHE A 121 -5.98 15.48 -2.57
C PHE A 121 -5.00 14.39 -2.10
N ASP A 122 -4.30 13.72 -3.03
CA ASP A 122 -3.34 12.67 -2.72
C ASP A 122 -2.40 12.39 -3.90
N SER A 123 -1.11 12.13 -3.64
CA SER A 123 -0.12 11.83 -4.68
C SER A 123 1.05 11.03 -4.15
N SER A 124 1.33 9.88 -4.77
CA SER A 124 2.54 9.11 -4.46
C SER A 124 3.79 9.78 -5.04
N ARG A 125 3.65 10.50 -6.15
CA ARG A 125 4.74 11.27 -6.76
C ARG A 125 5.20 12.41 -5.85
N ALA A 126 4.26 13.14 -5.21
CA ALA A 126 4.58 14.19 -4.26
C ALA A 126 5.27 13.66 -2.98
N ARG A 127 5.00 12.40 -2.61
CA ARG A 127 5.71 11.71 -1.51
C ARG A 127 7.10 11.20 -1.90
N GLY A 128 7.43 11.19 -3.19
CA GLY A 128 8.72 10.70 -3.70
C GLY A 128 8.89 9.18 -3.67
N ALA A 129 7.81 8.42 -3.47
CA ALA A 129 7.87 6.95 -3.43
C ALA A 129 6.60 6.34 -4.04
N ALA A 130 6.75 5.22 -4.74
CA ALA A 130 5.62 4.46 -5.28
C ALA A 130 4.70 3.94 -4.17
N ALA A 131 3.42 3.77 -4.49
CA ALA A 131 2.46 3.15 -3.58
C ALA A 131 2.31 1.67 -3.90
N SER A 132 2.16 0.85 -2.86
CA SER A 132 1.97 -0.60 -2.96
C SER A 132 0.79 -1.05 -2.11
N PHE A 133 -0.12 -1.82 -2.71
CA PHE A 133 -1.34 -2.31 -2.05
C PHE A 133 -1.93 -3.50 -2.83
N LYS A 134 -2.83 -4.26 -2.18
CA LYS A 134 -3.63 -5.29 -2.84
C LYS A 134 -4.85 -4.69 -3.53
N LEU A 135 -5.15 -5.13 -4.76
CA LEU A 135 -6.26 -4.57 -5.54
C LEU A 135 -7.64 -4.74 -4.89
N ASN A 136 -7.83 -5.77 -4.06
CA ASN A 136 -9.08 -6.00 -3.32
C ASN A 136 -9.22 -5.18 -2.04
N GLN A 137 -8.30 -4.23 -1.77
CA GLN A 137 -8.32 -3.38 -0.56
C GLN A 137 -8.41 -1.87 -0.87
N VAL A 138 -8.65 -1.51 -2.13
CA VAL A 138 -8.82 -0.13 -2.60
C VAL A 138 -10.25 0.14 -3.04
N ILE A 139 -10.55 1.38 -3.46
CA ILE A 139 -11.88 1.74 -3.96
C ILE A 139 -12.27 0.88 -5.18
N PRO A 140 -13.56 0.57 -5.39
CA PRO A 140 -13.99 -0.30 -6.49
C PRO A 140 -13.47 0.12 -7.87
N GLY A 141 -13.41 1.43 -8.14
CA GLY A 141 -12.90 1.94 -9.41
C GLY A 141 -11.41 1.66 -9.65
N TRP A 142 -10.60 1.55 -8.59
CA TRP A 142 -9.21 1.10 -8.71
C TRP A 142 -9.12 -0.42 -8.88
N THR A 143 -9.90 -1.18 -8.11
CA THR A 143 -9.96 -2.64 -8.28
C THR A 143 -10.32 -3.01 -9.71
N GLU A 144 -11.31 -2.33 -10.30
CA GLU A 144 -11.70 -2.53 -11.70
C GLU A 144 -10.66 -1.96 -12.67
N GLY A 145 -10.35 -0.67 -12.57
CA GLY A 145 -9.57 0.05 -13.57
C GLY A 145 -8.14 -0.46 -13.74
N LEU A 146 -7.48 -0.86 -12.65
CA LEU A 146 -6.11 -1.37 -12.71
C LEU A 146 -6.03 -2.73 -13.42
N GLN A 147 -7.11 -3.54 -13.44
CA GLN A 147 -7.15 -4.80 -14.20
C GLN A 147 -7.30 -4.57 -15.71
N LEU A 148 -7.53 -3.33 -16.16
CA LEU A 148 -7.51 -2.94 -17.58
C LEU A 148 -6.11 -2.55 -18.06
N MET A 149 -5.16 -2.40 -17.14
CA MET A 149 -3.78 -2.01 -17.42
C MET A 149 -2.85 -3.23 -17.48
N SER A 150 -1.70 -3.03 -18.09
CA SER A 150 -0.53 -3.91 -18.05
C SER A 150 0.65 -3.19 -17.41
N GLU A 151 1.62 -3.93 -16.85
CA GLU A 151 2.87 -3.33 -16.35
C GLU A 151 3.47 -2.37 -17.40
N GLY A 152 3.78 -1.15 -16.99
CA GLY A 152 4.28 -0.06 -17.83
C GLY A 152 3.21 0.91 -18.31
N ASP A 153 1.93 0.55 -18.28
CA ASP A 153 0.85 1.44 -18.72
C ASP A 153 0.73 2.67 -17.83
N ARG A 154 0.30 3.78 -18.46
CA ARG A 154 -0.16 4.97 -17.74
C ARG A 154 -1.54 5.38 -18.22
N PHE A 155 -2.52 5.29 -17.34
CA PHE A 155 -3.91 5.62 -17.63
C PHE A 155 -4.36 6.83 -16.81
N ARG A 156 -5.36 7.55 -17.31
CA ARG A 156 -6.15 8.47 -16.52
C ARG A 156 -7.55 7.92 -16.30
N PHE A 157 -7.92 7.71 -15.04
CA PHE A 157 -9.24 7.27 -14.63
C PHE A 157 -10.11 8.45 -14.19
N PHE A 158 -11.38 8.43 -14.58
CA PHE A 158 -12.43 9.30 -14.06
C PHE A 158 -13.46 8.42 -13.34
N VAL A 159 -13.36 8.40 -12.01
CA VAL A 159 -14.06 7.45 -11.16
C VAL A 159 -15.38 8.07 -10.68
N PRO A 160 -16.54 7.48 -11.02
CA PRO A 160 -17.82 7.94 -10.51
C PRO A 160 -17.93 7.72 -8.99
N PRO A 161 -18.81 8.46 -8.29
CA PRO A 161 -18.89 8.41 -6.83
C PRO A 161 -19.15 7.03 -6.23
N ASP A 162 -20.00 6.23 -6.87
CA ASP A 162 -20.34 4.85 -6.47
C ASP A 162 -19.17 3.87 -6.60
N LEU A 163 -18.19 4.17 -7.46
CA LEU A 163 -16.91 3.45 -7.56
C LEU A 163 -15.78 4.07 -6.71
N ALA A 164 -16.07 5.15 -5.97
CA ALA A 164 -15.13 5.88 -5.14
C ALA A 164 -15.54 5.84 -3.65
N TYR A 165 -15.83 7.01 -3.06
CA TYR A 165 -16.19 7.15 -1.64
C TYR A 165 -17.68 7.42 -1.40
N GLY A 166 -18.50 7.46 -2.47
CA GLY A 166 -19.94 7.67 -2.39
C GLY A 166 -20.36 8.96 -1.67
N GLU A 167 -21.53 8.89 -1.04
CA GLU A 167 -22.14 10.05 -0.37
C GLU A 167 -21.46 10.39 0.96
N THR A 168 -20.81 9.44 1.62
CA THR A 168 -20.29 9.62 2.99
C THR A 168 -18.77 9.38 3.06
N PRO A 169 -17.95 10.24 2.42
CA PRO A 169 -16.50 10.13 2.47
C PRO A 169 -15.97 10.37 3.89
N ARG A 170 -14.70 10.00 4.10
CA ARG A 170 -14.03 10.21 5.39
C ARG A 170 -14.03 11.70 5.77
N PRO A 171 -14.46 12.06 6.99
CA PRO A 171 -14.47 13.45 7.43
C PRO A 171 -13.07 14.09 7.46
N GLY A 172 -13.01 15.39 7.18
CA GLY A 172 -11.79 16.21 7.30
C GLY A 172 -10.83 16.15 6.11
N GLY A 173 -11.19 15.45 5.03
CA GLY A 173 -10.46 15.45 3.76
C GLY A 173 -11.00 16.48 2.75
N ALA A 174 -10.29 16.62 1.63
CA ALA A 174 -10.74 17.44 0.50
C ALA A 174 -11.92 16.84 -0.27
N ILE A 175 -12.08 15.51 -0.22
CA ILE A 175 -13.13 14.77 -0.92
C ILE A 175 -14.46 14.98 -0.21
N GLY A 176 -15.42 15.58 -0.92
CA GLY A 176 -16.78 15.81 -0.46
C GLY A 176 -17.76 14.71 -0.89
N PRO A 177 -19.01 14.77 -0.39
CA PRO A 177 -20.02 13.78 -0.70
C PRO A 177 -20.28 13.74 -2.20
N ASN A 178 -20.32 12.54 -2.78
CA ASN A 178 -20.57 12.29 -4.19
C ASN A 178 -19.60 12.98 -5.18
N ASP A 179 -18.36 13.25 -4.76
CA ASP A 179 -17.34 13.74 -5.70
C ASP A 179 -16.85 12.62 -6.63
N ALA A 180 -16.88 12.89 -7.93
CA ALA A 180 -16.11 12.12 -8.91
C ALA A 180 -14.62 12.43 -8.72
N LEU A 181 -13.78 11.39 -8.84
CA LEU A 181 -12.34 11.49 -8.66
C LEU A 181 -11.62 11.32 -9.98
N ILE A 182 -10.48 11.98 -10.13
CA ILE A 182 -9.61 11.84 -11.30
C ILE A 182 -8.28 11.31 -10.81
N PHE A 183 -7.82 10.21 -11.39
CA PHE A 183 -6.52 9.63 -11.08
C PHE A 183 -5.68 9.51 -12.33
N ASP A 184 -4.49 10.08 -12.32
CA ASP A 184 -3.42 9.78 -13.28
C ASP A 184 -2.56 8.69 -12.65
N VAL A 185 -2.54 7.49 -13.23
CA VAL A 185 -1.95 6.28 -12.63
C VAL A 185 -0.99 5.63 -13.62
N GLU A 186 0.20 5.29 -13.14
CA GLU A 186 1.23 4.53 -13.85
C GLU A 186 1.43 3.20 -13.11
N LEU A 187 1.19 2.08 -13.79
CA LEU A 187 1.33 0.74 -13.23
C LEU A 187 2.77 0.27 -13.38
N LEU A 188 3.53 0.30 -12.30
CA LEU A 188 4.96 -0.02 -12.33
C LEU A 188 5.23 -1.51 -12.24
N LYS A 189 4.43 -2.22 -11.42
CA LYS A 189 4.62 -3.64 -11.17
C LYS A 189 3.33 -4.34 -10.75
N VAL A 190 3.17 -5.57 -11.17
CA VAL A 190 2.18 -6.55 -10.73
C VAL A 190 2.91 -7.70 -10.05
N GLN A 191 2.46 -8.04 -8.86
CA GLN A 191 2.98 -9.14 -8.06
C GLN A 191 1.86 -10.14 -7.83
N ASN A 192 1.90 -11.23 -8.59
CA ASN A 192 0.94 -12.34 -8.51
C ASN A 192 1.61 -13.56 -7.84
N PRO A 193 1.22 -13.94 -6.61
CA PRO A 193 1.87 -15.03 -5.88
C PRO A 193 1.83 -16.38 -6.59
N GLU A 194 0.74 -16.71 -7.29
CA GLU A 194 0.57 -18.02 -7.95
C GLU A 194 1.41 -18.10 -9.22
N ARG A 195 1.39 -17.04 -10.05
CA ARG A 195 2.22 -16.92 -11.24
C ARG A 195 3.69 -16.96 -10.87
N ASN A 196 4.08 -16.23 -9.83
CA ASN A 196 5.46 -16.21 -9.36
C ASN A 196 5.89 -17.59 -8.84
N LEU A 197 5.04 -18.29 -8.09
CA LEU A 197 5.33 -19.64 -7.64
C LEU A 197 5.52 -20.61 -8.82
N ALA A 198 4.61 -20.57 -9.80
CA ALA A 198 4.70 -21.42 -10.97
C ALA A 198 5.96 -21.12 -11.81
N ALA A 199 6.25 -19.84 -12.04
CA ALA A 199 7.44 -19.40 -12.78
C ALA A 199 8.74 -19.79 -12.05
N SER A 200 8.81 -19.55 -10.74
CA SER A 200 9.95 -19.93 -9.89
C SER A 200 10.16 -21.44 -9.88
N THR A 201 9.09 -22.23 -9.74
CA THR A 201 9.16 -23.70 -9.76
C THR A 201 9.71 -24.21 -11.09
N ALA A 202 9.12 -23.80 -12.21
CA ALA A 202 9.57 -24.20 -13.54
C ALA A 202 11.03 -23.79 -13.81
N TRP A 203 11.39 -22.55 -13.43
CA TRP A 203 12.75 -22.06 -13.59
C TRP A 203 13.76 -22.89 -12.78
N LEU A 204 13.43 -23.24 -11.54
CA LEU A 204 14.28 -24.05 -10.67
C LEU A 204 14.39 -25.50 -11.17
N GLU A 205 13.32 -26.09 -11.70
CA GLU A 205 13.35 -27.42 -12.33
C GLU A 205 14.31 -27.45 -13.52
N ASP A 206 14.30 -26.41 -14.36
CA ASP A 206 15.22 -26.30 -15.48
C ASP A 206 16.65 -25.96 -15.04
N ASN A 207 16.80 -25.13 -14.00
CA ASN A 207 18.10 -24.79 -13.45
C ASN A 207 18.82 -26.01 -12.84
N ALA A 208 18.08 -26.90 -12.15
CA ALA A 208 18.62 -28.14 -11.60
C ALA A 208 19.25 -29.07 -12.64
N LYS A 209 18.85 -28.94 -13.92
CA LYS A 209 19.39 -29.75 -15.03
C LYS A 209 20.68 -29.17 -15.62
N LYS A 210 21.08 -27.95 -15.23
CA LYS A 210 22.27 -27.28 -15.77
C LYS A 210 23.55 -27.88 -15.19
N GLU A 211 24.60 -27.88 -15.99
CA GLU A 211 25.90 -28.40 -15.59
C GLU A 211 26.50 -27.65 -14.39
N GLY A 212 26.94 -28.42 -13.39
CA GLY A 212 27.54 -27.93 -12.16
C GLY A 212 26.54 -27.45 -11.11
N VAL A 213 25.24 -27.49 -11.39
CA VAL A 213 24.20 -27.22 -10.39
C VAL A 213 23.98 -28.46 -9.54
N GLN A 214 23.97 -28.27 -8.22
CA GLN A 214 23.69 -29.28 -7.21
C GLN A 214 22.44 -28.86 -6.43
N THR A 215 21.63 -29.83 -6.00
CA THR A 215 20.41 -29.57 -5.23
C THR A 215 20.47 -30.29 -3.89
N THR A 216 20.27 -29.55 -2.80
CA THR A 216 20.22 -30.11 -1.44
C THR A 216 18.83 -30.72 -1.15
N PRO A 217 18.68 -31.50 -0.06
CA PRO A 217 17.38 -32.06 0.32
C PRO A 217 16.29 -31.01 0.62
N SER A 218 16.65 -29.79 1.01
CA SER A 218 15.69 -28.70 1.23
C SER A 218 15.22 -28.04 -0.07
N GLY A 219 15.84 -28.39 -1.22
CA GLY A 219 15.56 -27.78 -2.51
C GLY A 219 16.46 -26.59 -2.85
N LEU A 220 17.33 -26.14 -1.93
CA LEU A 220 18.37 -25.17 -2.25
C LEU A 220 19.23 -25.71 -3.40
N GLN A 221 19.41 -24.91 -4.45
CA GLN A 221 20.34 -25.25 -5.52
C GLN A 221 21.56 -24.35 -5.44
N TYR A 222 22.72 -24.87 -5.83
CA TYR A 222 23.93 -24.08 -5.87
C TYR A 222 24.89 -24.56 -6.95
N LYS A 223 25.78 -23.66 -7.37
CA LYS A 223 26.89 -23.93 -8.28
C LYS A 223 28.16 -23.30 -7.73
N VAL A 224 29.22 -24.08 -7.66
CA VAL A 224 30.55 -23.58 -7.31
C VAL A 224 31.10 -22.79 -8.49
N LEU A 225 31.42 -21.51 -8.31
CA LEU A 225 32.02 -20.66 -9.35
C LEU A 225 33.54 -20.63 -9.24
N SER A 226 34.05 -20.51 -8.01
CA SER A 226 35.45 -20.69 -7.68
C SER A 226 35.60 -21.22 -6.26
N SER A 227 36.60 -22.06 -6.05
CA SER A 227 36.94 -22.54 -4.72
C SER A 227 38.04 -21.69 -4.11
N GLY A 228 37.92 -21.43 -2.81
CA GLY A 228 38.93 -20.86 -1.95
C GLY A 228 40.02 -21.88 -1.62
N LYS A 229 40.69 -21.69 -0.49
CA LYS A 229 41.72 -22.65 -0.05
C LYS A 229 41.07 -23.88 0.57
N ASP A 230 41.64 -25.05 0.32
CA ASP A 230 41.16 -26.32 0.90
C ASP A 230 41.17 -26.35 2.44
N ASP A 231 41.95 -25.46 3.09
CA ASP A 231 42.05 -25.29 4.54
C ASP A 231 41.26 -24.08 5.09
N GLY A 232 40.42 -23.45 4.25
CA GLY A 232 39.55 -22.33 4.65
C GLY A 232 38.52 -22.76 5.69
N ALA A 233 38.20 -21.86 6.63
CA ALA A 233 37.16 -22.13 7.62
C ALA A 233 35.78 -22.24 6.96
N SER A 234 34.97 -23.20 7.42
CA SER A 234 33.56 -23.31 7.04
C SER A 234 32.69 -22.81 8.20
N PRO A 235 31.73 -21.91 7.95
CA PRO A 235 30.93 -21.32 9.02
C PRO A 235 29.86 -22.28 9.53
N ALA A 236 29.54 -22.20 10.82
CA ALA A 236 28.32 -22.77 11.38
C ALA A 236 27.13 -21.81 11.21
N ALA A 237 25.90 -22.33 11.30
CA ALA A 237 24.67 -21.54 11.17
C ALA A 237 24.53 -20.32 12.11
N THR A 238 25.31 -20.28 13.20
CA THR A 238 25.29 -19.20 14.20
C THR A 238 26.41 -18.18 14.04
N ASP A 239 27.37 -18.45 13.15
CA ASP A 239 28.55 -17.63 13.00
C ASP A 239 28.23 -16.33 12.26
N THR A 240 29.14 -15.37 12.39
CA THR A 240 29.10 -14.15 11.58
C THR A 240 30.07 -14.32 10.42
N VAL A 241 29.61 -14.03 9.22
CA VAL A 241 30.43 -14.10 8.00
C VAL A 241 30.59 -12.71 7.41
N LYS A 242 31.75 -12.48 6.78
CA LYS A 242 31.99 -11.33 5.93
C LYS A 242 31.93 -11.77 4.48
N VAL A 243 31.10 -11.12 3.67
CA VAL A 243 30.84 -11.55 2.29
C VAL A 243 30.80 -10.38 1.31
N HIS A 244 31.14 -10.68 0.06
CA HIS A 244 30.60 -9.96 -1.07
C HIS A 244 29.41 -10.71 -1.66
N TYR A 245 28.39 -9.99 -2.13
CA TYR A 245 27.24 -10.63 -2.78
C TYR A 245 26.56 -9.73 -3.79
N ALA A 246 25.87 -10.37 -4.74
CA ALA A 246 24.91 -9.75 -5.64
C ALA A 246 23.64 -10.61 -5.69
N GLY A 247 22.48 -9.99 -5.49
CA GLY A 247 21.17 -10.62 -5.51
C GLY A 247 20.33 -10.16 -6.70
N THR A 248 19.80 -11.13 -7.45
CA THR A 248 18.93 -10.90 -8.61
C THR A 248 17.70 -11.81 -8.58
N LEU A 249 16.61 -11.36 -9.20
CA LEU A 249 15.47 -12.23 -9.54
C LEU A 249 15.85 -13.15 -10.71
N THR A 250 15.04 -14.18 -10.97
CA THR A 250 15.27 -15.15 -12.07
C THR A 250 15.30 -14.52 -13.47
N ASN A 251 14.71 -13.33 -13.62
CA ASN A 251 14.74 -12.52 -14.85
C ASN A 251 15.98 -11.60 -14.96
N GLY A 252 16.90 -11.65 -14.00
CA GLY A 252 18.12 -10.83 -13.96
C GLY A 252 17.97 -9.45 -13.30
N THR A 253 16.77 -9.08 -12.84
CA THR A 253 16.57 -7.82 -12.12
C THR A 253 17.34 -7.83 -10.81
N LYS A 254 18.34 -6.95 -10.67
CA LYS A 254 19.11 -6.78 -9.44
C LYS A 254 18.27 -6.10 -8.36
N PHE A 255 18.23 -6.67 -7.16
CA PHE A 255 17.54 -6.08 -6.01
C PHE A 255 18.48 -5.59 -4.91
N ASP A 256 19.68 -6.16 -4.78
CA ASP A 256 20.69 -5.74 -3.80
C ASP A 256 22.09 -6.23 -4.23
N SER A 257 23.13 -5.51 -3.83
CA SER A 257 24.53 -5.86 -4.11
C SER A 257 25.48 -5.10 -3.19
N SER A 258 26.41 -5.80 -2.54
CA SER A 258 27.48 -5.15 -1.78
C SER A 258 28.55 -4.53 -2.69
N TYR A 259 28.70 -5.02 -3.92
CA TYR A 259 29.61 -4.43 -4.90
C TYR A 259 29.21 -3.00 -5.28
N ASP A 260 27.90 -2.70 -5.32
CA ASP A 260 27.40 -1.34 -5.58
C ASP A 260 27.78 -0.35 -4.45
N ARG A 261 27.98 -0.87 -3.24
CA ARG A 261 28.43 -0.10 -2.07
C ARG A 261 29.95 -0.01 -1.97
N GLY A 262 30.68 -0.81 -2.76
CA GLY A 262 32.15 -0.82 -2.82
C GLY A 262 32.84 -1.48 -1.62
N GLU A 263 32.11 -2.11 -0.70
CA GLU A 263 32.67 -2.78 0.47
C GLU A 263 31.93 -4.07 0.84
N PRO A 264 32.62 -5.08 1.40
CA PRO A 264 31.99 -6.26 1.98
C PRO A 264 31.05 -5.91 3.12
N ILE A 265 30.12 -6.81 3.42
CA ILE A 265 29.20 -6.68 4.54
C ILE A 265 29.27 -7.90 5.45
N GLU A 266 28.92 -7.70 6.71
CA GLU A 266 28.89 -8.75 7.72
C GLU A 266 27.45 -9.15 8.05
N PHE A 267 27.21 -10.46 8.07
CA PHE A 267 25.91 -11.02 8.42
C PHE A 267 26.06 -12.12 9.46
N PRO A 268 25.27 -12.11 10.54
CA PRO A 268 25.07 -13.30 11.35
C PRO A 268 24.15 -14.27 10.59
N LEU A 269 24.62 -15.50 10.34
CA LEU A 269 23.91 -16.47 9.50
C LEU A 269 22.55 -16.89 10.05
N ASN A 270 22.28 -16.67 11.34
CA ASN A 270 20.98 -16.93 11.96
C ASN A 270 19.97 -15.77 11.85
N ARG A 271 20.28 -14.70 11.09
CA ARG A 271 19.35 -13.56 10.85
C ARG A 271 19.15 -13.22 9.37
N VAL A 272 19.55 -14.12 8.48
CA VAL A 272 19.33 -14.03 7.04
C VAL A 272 18.27 -15.05 6.62
N ILE A 273 17.87 -15.04 5.34
CA ILE A 273 16.93 -16.02 4.78
C ILE A 273 17.49 -17.45 4.93
N ALA A 274 16.61 -18.44 5.07
CA ALA A 274 17.00 -19.83 5.36
C ALA A 274 17.97 -20.40 4.31
N GLY A 275 17.80 -20.04 3.04
CA GLY A 275 18.70 -20.45 1.97
C GLY A 275 20.14 -19.92 2.11
N TRP A 276 20.32 -18.74 2.69
CA TRP A 276 21.66 -18.23 3.04
C TRP A 276 22.21 -18.95 4.27
N THR A 277 21.40 -19.12 5.32
CA THR A 277 21.80 -19.86 6.51
C THR A 277 22.30 -21.24 6.14
N GLU A 278 21.58 -21.97 5.29
CA GLU A 278 22.00 -23.28 4.79
C GLU A 278 23.18 -23.20 3.82
N GLY A 279 23.05 -22.40 2.76
CA GLY A 279 23.98 -22.42 1.63
C GLY A 279 25.40 -21.97 1.98
N VAL A 280 25.54 -20.96 2.84
CA VAL A 280 26.87 -20.44 3.20
C VAL A 280 27.64 -21.44 4.08
N GLN A 281 26.97 -22.36 4.79
CA GLN A 281 27.62 -23.46 5.51
C GLN A 281 28.20 -24.53 4.56
N LEU A 282 27.91 -24.47 3.26
CA LEU A 282 28.51 -25.34 2.23
C LEU A 282 29.81 -24.76 1.65
N MET A 283 30.18 -23.56 2.10
CA MET A 283 31.35 -22.82 1.63
C MET A 283 32.50 -22.92 2.64
N ASN A 284 33.71 -22.69 2.14
CA ASN A 284 34.90 -22.36 2.89
C ASN A 284 35.34 -20.92 2.57
N GLU A 285 36.11 -20.30 3.46
CA GLU A 285 36.72 -19.00 3.17
C GLU A 285 37.44 -18.96 1.81
N GLY A 286 37.11 -17.94 1.02
CA GLY A 286 37.58 -17.73 -0.35
C GLY A 286 36.69 -18.35 -1.43
N ASP A 287 35.70 -19.18 -1.08
CA ASP A 287 34.77 -19.72 -2.05
C ASP A 287 33.89 -18.61 -2.64
N LYS A 288 33.58 -18.77 -3.94
CA LYS A 288 32.52 -18.02 -4.61
C LYS A 288 31.50 -18.97 -5.17
N TYR A 289 30.28 -18.93 -4.64
CA TYR A 289 29.17 -19.79 -5.06
C TYR A 289 28.06 -18.95 -5.68
N GLN A 290 27.30 -19.58 -6.56
CA GLN A 290 26.00 -19.08 -7.00
C GLN A 290 24.92 -19.93 -6.33
N PHE A 291 24.05 -19.31 -5.55
CA PHE A 291 22.88 -19.93 -4.92
C PHE A 291 21.63 -19.61 -5.71
N PHE A 292 20.76 -20.61 -5.88
CA PHE A 292 19.42 -20.46 -6.41
C PHE A 292 18.44 -20.93 -5.35
N ILE A 293 17.76 -19.97 -4.74
CA ILE A 293 17.02 -20.14 -3.50
C ILE A 293 15.54 -20.24 -3.85
N PRO A 294 14.88 -21.37 -3.58
CA PRO A 294 13.44 -21.51 -3.76
C PRO A 294 12.67 -20.59 -2.79
N PRO A 295 11.41 -20.23 -3.13
CA PRO A 295 10.69 -19.23 -2.36
C PRO A 295 10.55 -19.51 -0.86
N ASP A 296 10.36 -20.77 -0.48
CA ASP A 296 10.23 -21.25 0.90
C ASP A 296 11.53 -21.11 1.71
N LEU A 297 12.68 -21.09 1.05
CA LEU A 297 13.99 -20.76 1.64
C LEU A 297 14.37 -19.27 1.52
N GLY A 298 13.53 -18.48 0.84
CA GLY A 298 13.68 -17.04 0.60
C GLY A 298 12.68 -16.20 1.39
N TYR A 299 11.90 -15.38 0.68
CA TYR A 299 10.90 -14.48 1.26
C TYR A 299 9.44 -15.00 1.19
N GLY A 300 9.23 -16.19 0.63
CA GLY A 300 7.94 -16.89 0.59
C GLY A 300 6.80 -16.10 -0.06
N GLU A 301 5.56 -16.46 0.30
CA GLU A 301 4.32 -15.88 -0.25
C GLU A 301 4.15 -14.38 0.01
N SER A 302 4.92 -13.82 0.95
CA SER A 302 4.83 -12.40 1.30
C SER A 302 5.80 -11.53 0.50
N GLY A 303 6.90 -12.10 0.01
CA GLY A 303 7.99 -11.30 -0.57
C GLY A 303 8.55 -10.29 0.43
N THR A 304 9.10 -9.20 -0.09
CA THR A 304 9.52 -8.05 0.73
C THR A 304 8.44 -6.96 0.72
N PRO A 305 7.85 -6.58 1.88
CA PRO A 305 6.86 -5.52 1.94
C PRO A 305 7.38 -4.19 1.40
N GLY A 306 6.78 -3.69 0.31
CA GLY A 306 7.21 -2.46 -0.36
C GLY A 306 8.62 -2.54 -0.98
N GLY A 307 9.21 -3.73 -1.02
CA GLY A 307 10.54 -3.97 -1.57
C GLY A 307 10.48 -4.58 -2.98
N PRO A 308 11.66 -4.75 -3.61
CA PRO A 308 11.78 -5.22 -5.00
C PRO A 308 11.47 -6.71 -5.18
N ILE A 309 11.40 -7.50 -4.10
CA ILE A 309 11.17 -8.94 -4.17
C ILE A 309 9.67 -9.21 -3.98
N GLY A 310 9.06 -9.76 -5.02
CA GLY A 310 7.67 -10.17 -5.02
C GLY A 310 7.40 -11.44 -4.22
N PRO A 311 6.11 -11.77 -4.01
CA PRO A 311 5.68 -13.01 -3.39
C PRO A 311 6.13 -14.20 -4.25
N ASN A 312 6.55 -15.27 -3.60
CA ASN A 312 6.95 -16.53 -4.22
C ASN A 312 8.03 -16.44 -5.32
N GLU A 313 8.89 -15.42 -5.26
CA GLU A 313 10.03 -15.27 -6.17
C GLU A 313 11.20 -16.17 -5.72
N ALA A 314 11.72 -16.98 -6.65
CA ALA A 314 13.03 -17.60 -6.50
C ALA A 314 14.13 -16.54 -6.65
N LEU A 315 15.20 -16.70 -5.87
CA LEU A 315 16.28 -15.73 -5.79
C LEU A 315 17.56 -16.33 -6.34
N VAL A 316 18.35 -15.52 -7.03
CA VAL A 316 19.70 -15.88 -7.46
C VAL A 316 20.70 -14.99 -6.73
N PHE A 317 21.60 -15.61 -6.00
CA PHE A 317 22.69 -14.91 -5.33
C PHE A 317 24.03 -15.39 -5.83
N GLU A 318 24.93 -14.48 -6.18
CA GLU A 318 26.36 -14.77 -6.16
C GLU A 318 26.92 -14.33 -4.81
N VAL A 319 27.62 -15.22 -4.10
CA VAL A 319 28.20 -14.95 -2.79
C VAL A 319 29.67 -15.34 -2.82
N GLU A 320 30.52 -14.43 -2.37
CA GLU A 320 31.94 -14.66 -2.11
C GLU A 320 32.16 -14.59 -0.60
N LEU A 321 32.55 -15.70 0.00
CA LEU A 321 32.83 -15.79 1.44
C LEU A 321 34.26 -15.32 1.71
N ILE A 322 34.40 -14.20 2.41
CA ILE A 322 35.70 -13.58 2.65
C ILE A 322 36.29 -14.06 3.98
N GLU A 323 35.47 -14.14 5.02
CA GLU A 323 35.92 -14.43 6.39
C GLU A 323 34.77 -15.02 7.23
N VAL A 324 35.11 -15.96 8.12
CA VAL A 324 34.26 -16.54 9.16
C VAL A 324 34.74 -16.06 10.53
N LYS A 325 33.82 -15.62 11.41
CA LYS A 325 34.12 -15.00 12.71
C LYS A 325 33.51 -15.73 13.90
#